data_AF-A0A1G3R7Y1-F1
#
_entry.id   AF-A0A1G3R7Y1-F1
#
_cell.length_a   1.000
_cell.length_b   1.000
_cell.length_c   1.000
_cell.angle_alpha   90.00
_cell.angle_beta   90.00
_cell.angle_gamma   90.00
#
_symmetry.space_group_name_H-M   'P 1'
#
loop_
_entity.id
_entity.type
_entity.pdbx_description
1 polymer ?
#
loop_
_entity_poly.entity_id
_entity_poly.type
_entity_poly.pdbx_seq_one_letter_code
_entity_poly.pdbx_strand_id
1 'polypeptide(L)'
;MDQKFYPHLRAFLLSHQIGDDPYKNLAKIKVIANTNPARWDGKLPTRGIHPDAGFCKVVEASSAKPVVPWWWYAKQKEPVPAVVKDIYHGLSFDFAVVYPQENAWLYVCAEPASELLKLLGRQEQLKAFILISLVNKNFPANQREHKRLHLSTVMGSADLARIFIFIAFREEDRRYQTAAAGIPAITRLVHPASNTANWNIRLPGDKRVYGSLRELLAR
;
A
#
# COMPACT_ATOMS: atom_id res chain seq x y z
N MET A 1 8.56 -20.74 -4.95
CA MET A 1 7.87 -19.49 -4.56
C MET A 1 6.40 -19.70 -4.81
N ASP A 2 5.51 -19.41 -3.85
CA ASP A 2 4.05 -19.48 -4.07
C ASP A 2 3.68 -18.40 -5.10
N GLN A 3 3.54 -18.79 -6.36
CA GLN A 3 3.20 -17.88 -7.46
C GLN A 3 1.83 -17.20 -7.26
N LYS A 4 1.03 -17.65 -6.29
CA LYS A 4 -0.32 -17.14 -6.02
C LYS A 4 -0.36 -16.13 -4.88
N PHE A 5 0.74 -15.83 -4.18
CA PHE A 5 0.73 -14.80 -3.14
C PHE A 5 0.32 -13.43 -3.69
N TYR A 6 0.96 -12.98 -4.76
CA TYR A 6 0.72 -11.66 -5.33
C TYR A 6 -0.72 -11.50 -5.87
N PRO A 7 -1.26 -12.43 -6.69
CA PRO A 7 -2.67 -12.40 -7.08
C PRO A 7 -3.63 -12.44 -5.88
N HIS A 8 -3.27 -13.14 -4.80
CA HIS A 8 -4.11 -13.25 -3.62
C HIS A 8 -4.09 -11.98 -2.77
N LEU A 9 -2.93 -11.35 -2.62
CA LEU A 9 -2.80 -10.02 -2.04
C LEU A 9 -3.64 -9.01 -2.81
N ARG A 10 -3.56 -9.05 -4.16
CA ARG A 10 -4.42 -8.21 -5.00
C ARG A 10 -5.90 -8.45 -4.72
N ALA A 11 -6.33 -9.71 -4.58
CA ALA A 11 -7.71 -10.05 -4.22
C ALA A 11 -8.11 -9.40 -2.88
N PHE A 12 -7.26 -9.53 -1.86
CA PHE A 12 -7.45 -8.91 -0.55
C PHE A 12 -7.55 -7.38 -0.62
N LEU A 13 -6.67 -6.71 -1.37
CA LEU A 13 -6.74 -5.25 -1.50
C LEU A 13 -8.02 -4.82 -2.23
N LEU A 14 -8.39 -5.48 -3.33
CA LEU A 14 -9.62 -5.20 -4.08
C LEU A 14 -10.88 -5.51 -3.27
N SER A 15 -10.83 -6.45 -2.31
CA SER A 15 -11.98 -6.82 -1.48
C SER A 15 -12.46 -5.69 -0.58
N HIS A 16 -11.68 -4.62 -0.43
CA HIS A 16 -12.05 -3.43 0.33
C HIS A 16 -12.95 -2.46 -0.45
N GLN A 17 -13.02 -2.61 -1.78
CA GLN A 17 -13.82 -1.76 -2.65
C GLN A 17 -15.32 -2.08 -2.53
N ILE A 18 -16.13 -1.06 -2.81
CA ILE A 18 -17.57 -1.18 -3.08
C ILE A 18 -17.85 -0.51 -4.42
N GLY A 19 -19.06 -0.67 -4.95
CA GLY A 19 -19.49 0.00 -6.17
C GLY A 19 -20.58 -0.79 -6.87
N ASP A 20 -20.87 -0.40 -8.11
CA ASP A 20 -21.78 -1.16 -8.96
C ASP A 20 -21.10 -2.47 -9.42
N ASP A 21 -21.84 -3.56 -9.28
CA ASP A 21 -21.35 -4.92 -9.50
C ASP A 21 -22.51 -5.84 -9.88
N PRO A 22 -23.05 -5.71 -11.12
CA PRO A 22 -24.21 -6.48 -11.58
C PRO A 22 -23.98 -8.00 -11.58
N TYR A 23 -22.71 -8.44 -11.54
CA TYR A 23 -22.33 -9.85 -11.56
C TYR A 23 -21.88 -10.40 -10.19
N LYS A 24 -21.98 -9.59 -9.11
CA LYS A 24 -21.57 -9.93 -7.74
C LYS A 24 -20.10 -10.41 -7.66
N ASN A 25 -19.25 -9.87 -8.52
CA ASN A 25 -17.85 -10.22 -8.63
C ASN A 25 -16.98 -9.68 -7.47
N LEU A 26 -17.31 -8.54 -6.86
CA LEU A 26 -16.66 -8.06 -5.63
C LEU A 26 -16.88 -9.04 -4.46
N ALA A 27 -18.07 -9.64 -4.36
CA ALA A 27 -18.33 -10.68 -3.37
C ALA A 27 -17.48 -11.93 -3.63
N LYS A 28 -17.32 -12.34 -4.90
CA LYS A 28 -16.42 -13.44 -5.28
C LYS A 28 -14.96 -13.11 -4.97
N ILE A 29 -14.52 -11.88 -5.21
CA ILE A 29 -13.17 -11.42 -4.86
C ILE A 29 -12.95 -11.47 -3.34
N LYS A 30 -13.95 -11.06 -2.53
CA LYS A 30 -13.91 -11.22 -1.07
C LYS A 30 -13.79 -12.70 -0.65
N VAL A 31 -14.49 -13.60 -1.33
CA VAL A 31 -14.36 -15.04 -1.08
C VAL A 31 -12.95 -15.50 -1.47
N ILE A 32 -12.45 -15.16 -2.66
CA ILE A 32 -11.09 -15.51 -3.11
C ILE A 32 -10.05 -15.03 -2.08
N ALA A 33 -10.17 -13.79 -1.60
CA ALA A 33 -9.27 -13.21 -0.59
C ALA A 33 -9.20 -13.99 0.73
N ASN A 34 -10.25 -14.76 1.08
CA ASN A 34 -10.32 -15.48 2.36
C ASN A 34 -10.28 -17.00 2.19
N THR A 35 -10.31 -17.52 0.96
CA THR A 35 -10.35 -18.96 0.67
C THR A 35 -9.03 -19.47 0.14
N ASN A 36 -8.90 -20.80 0.00
CA ASN A 36 -7.65 -21.48 -0.33
C ASN A 36 -6.97 -20.92 -1.61
N PRO A 37 -5.87 -20.15 -1.49
CA PRO A 37 -5.20 -19.61 -2.66
C PRO A 37 -4.59 -20.69 -3.53
N ALA A 38 -4.19 -21.83 -2.96
CA ALA A 38 -3.56 -22.92 -3.73
C ALA A 38 -4.52 -23.54 -4.75
N ARG A 39 -5.83 -23.51 -4.51
CA ARG A 39 -6.86 -24.09 -5.41
C ARG A 39 -7.38 -23.10 -6.45
N TRP A 40 -7.14 -21.80 -6.26
CA TRP A 40 -7.58 -20.77 -7.18
C TRP A 40 -6.66 -20.70 -8.41
N ASP A 41 -7.22 -20.38 -9.58
CA ASP A 41 -6.50 -20.29 -10.85
C ASP A 41 -5.66 -19.02 -11.03
N GLY A 42 -5.70 -18.11 -10.04
CA GLY A 42 -5.01 -16.82 -10.07
C GLY A 42 -5.73 -15.73 -10.85
N LYS A 43 -6.93 -15.99 -11.39
CA LYS A 43 -7.70 -15.02 -12.19
C LYS A 43 -8.81 -14.39 -11.37
N LEU A 44 -8.80 -13.05 -11.31
CA LEU A 44 -9.82 -12.28 -10.60
C LEU A 44 -10.98 -11.96 -11.55
N PRO A 45 -12.23 -12.23 -11.14
CA PRO A 45 -13.39 -11.83 -11.95
C PRO A 45 -13.58 -10.32 -11.79
N THR A 46 -12.98 -9.51 -12.66
CA THR A 46 -13.11 -8.04 -12.59
C THR A 46 -14.08 -7.45 -13.60
N ARG A 47 -14.69 -8.29 -14.45
CA ARG A 47 -15.61 -7.86 -15.51
C ARG A 47 -16.83 -7.18 -14.91
N GLY A 48 -17.16 -6.00 -15.43
CA GLY A 48 -18.36 -5.25 -15.07
C GLY A 48 -18.35 -4.68 -13.67
N ILE A 49 -17.23 -4.74 -12.94
CA ILE A 49 -17.09 -4.05 -11.66
C ILE A 49 -16.80 -2.58 -11.95
N HIS A 50 -17.60 -1.69 -11.38
CA HIS A 50 -17.37 -0.25 -11.38
C HIS A 50 -17.18 0.21 -9.93
N PRO A 51 -15.94 0.17 -9.39
CA PRO A 51 -15.68 0.57 -8.02
C PRO A 51 -16.04 2.04 -7.79
N ASP A 52 -16.64 2.34 -6.66
CA ASP A 52 -16.83 3.71 -6.17
C ASP A 52 -15.46 4.29 -5.81
N ALA A 53 -14.96 5.15 -6.70
CA ALA A 53 -13.68 5.82 -6.55
C ALA A 53 -13.66 6.83 -5.39
N GLY A 54 -14.81 7.30 -4.93
CA GLY A 54 -14.93 8.16 -3.75
C GLY A 54 -14.75 7.40 -2.44
N PHE A 55 -14.93 6.08 -2.48
CA PHE A 55 -14.87 5.23 -1.31
C PHE A 55 -13.52 4.53 -1.13
N CYS A 56 -13.10 3.73 -2.11
CA CYS A 56 -11.82 3.05 -2.06
C CYS A 56 -11.29 2.77 -3.47
N LYS A 57 -10.08 3.26 -3.72
CA LYS A 57 -9.37 3.07 -4.97
C LYS A 57 -8.12 2.23 -4.74
N VAL A 58 -8.03 1.11 -5.45
CA VAL A 58 -6.82 0.28 -5.49
C VAL A 58 -6.11 0.49 -6.83
N VAL A 59 -4.81 0.74 -6.77
CA VAL A 59 -3.92 0.89 -7.92
C VAL A 59 -2.83 -0.16 -7.80
N GLU A 60 -2.60 -0.90 -8.88
CA GLU A 60 -1.56 -1.92 -9.02
C GLU A 60 -0.46 -1.40 -9.96
N ALA A 61 0.79 -1.66 -9.60
CA ALA A 61 1.93 -1.31 -10.42
C ALA A 61 2.01 -2.19 -11.67
N SER A 62 2.46 -1.60 -12.76
CA SER A 62 2.83 -2.31 -13.99
C SER A 62 4.07 -1.68 -14.59
N SER A 63 4.70 -2.36 -15.55
CA SER A 63 5.85 -1.83 -16.28
C SER A 63 5.58 -0.45 -16.91
N ALA A 64 4.35 -0.21 -17.35
CA ALA A 64 3.94 1.07 -17.93
C ALA A 64 3.50 2.11 -16.89
N LYS A 65 3.06 1.67 -15.70
CA LYS A 65 2.50 2.54 -14.65
C LYS A 65 2.99 2.08 -13.27
N PRO A 66 4.19 2.51 -12.84
CA PRO A 66 4.68 2.20 -11.50
C PRO A 66 3.89 3.01 -10.45
N VAL A 67 3.72 2.46 -9.24
CA VAL A 67 3.11 3.18 -8.13
C VAL A 67 4.19 3.93 -7.36
N VAL A 68 4.33 5.22 -7.69
CA VAL A 68 5.38 6.09 -7.15
C VAL A 68 4.75 7.44 -6.82
N PRO A 69 4.51 7.81 -5.54
CA PRO A 69 3.84 9.06 -5.16
C PRO A 69 4.54 10.33 -5.67
N TRP A 70 5.85 10.23 -5.86
CA TRP A 70 6.75 11.28 -6.33
C TRP A 70 7.07 11.22 -7.83
N TRP A 71 6.32 10.44 -8.63
CA TRP A 71 6.53 10.30 -10.07
C TRP A 71 6.60 11.64 -10.83
N TRP A 72 5.88 12.65 -10.33
CA TRP A 72 5.77 13.96 -10.96
C TRP A 72 7.10 14.73 -10.95
N TYR A 73 7.99 14.47 -9.98
CA TYR A 73 9.33 15.07 -9.98
C TYR A 73 10.11 14.69 -11.24
N ALA A 74 10.05 13.42 -11.66
CA ALA A 74 10.64 12.97 -12.91
C ALA A 74 9.95 13.62 -14.11
N LYS A 75 8.61 13.56 -14.15
CA LYS A 75 7.82 14.08 -15.27
C LYS A 75 8.03 15.58 -15.51
N GLN A 76 8.16 16.37 -14.44
CA GLN A 76 8.29 17.82 -14.51
C GLN A 76 9.75 18.29 -14.44
N LYS A 77 10.73 17.37 -14.39
CA LYS A 77 12.16 17.65 -14.27
C LYS A 77 12.50 18.55 -13.08
N GLU A 78 11.82 18.32 -11.95
CA GLU A 78 12.00 19.08 -10.72
C GLU A 78 13.12 18.47 -9.86
N PRO A 79 13.95 19.28 -9.20
CA PRO A 79 15.01 18.77 -8.34
C PRO A 79 14.43 18.06 -7.11
N VAL A 80 15.01 16.90 -6.79
CA VAL A 80 14.65 16.09 -5.62
C VAL A 80 15.58 16.46 -4.45
N PRO A 81 15.06 16.68 -3.23
CA PRO A 81 15.91 16.98 -2.08
C PRO A 81 16.91 15.86 -1.79
N ALA A 82 18.17 16.21 -1.51
CA ALA A 82 19.26 15.24 -1.35
C ALA A 82 18.98 14.18 -0.26
N VAL A 83 18.32 14.58 0.83
CA VAL A 83 17.99 13.73 1.99
C VAL A 83 16.99 12.60 1.70
N VAL A 84 16.25 12.67 0.59
CA VAL A 84 15.26 11.66 0.16
C VAL A 84 15.56 11.10 -1.22
N LYS A 85 16.75 11.38 -1.75
CA LYS A 85 17.15 10.98 -3.11
C LYS A 85 17.29 9.46 -3.23
N ASP A 86 17.74 8.81 -2.17
CA ASP A 86 17.80 7.35 -2.06
C ASP A 86 16.40 6.71 -2.14
N ILE A 87 15.43 7.26 -1.41
CA ILE A 87 14.02 6.85 -1.47
C ILE A 87 13.46 7.07 -2.88
N TYR A 88 13.70 8.26 -3.46
CA TYR A 88 13.18 8.66 -4.75
C TYR A 88 13.58 7.69 -5.88
N HIS A 89 14.85 7.28 -5.91
CA HIS A 89 15.38 6.38 -6.93
C HIS A 89 15.18 4.90 -6.60
N GLY A 90 15.11 4.55 -5.31
CA GLY A 90 15.20 3.17 -4.86
C GLY A 90 13.85 2.51 -4.58
N LEU A 91 12.76 3.26 -4.42
CA LEU A 91 11.49 2.68 -3.96
C LEU A 91 10.35 2.88 -4.97
N SER A 92 9.71 1.78 -5.34
CA SER A 92 8.41 1.75 -6.00
C SER A 92 7.50 0.78 -5.26
N PHE A 93 6.23 1.11 -5.16
CA PHE A 93 5.25 0.24 -4.51
C PHE A 93 4.60 -0.69 -5.54
N ASP A 94 4.16 -1.85 -5.07
CA ASP A 94 3.36 -2.79 -5.87
C ASP A 94 1.90 -2.35 -5.93
N PHE A 95 1.40 -1.80 -4.82
CA PHE A 95 0.03 -1.31 -4.73
C PHE A 95 -0.06 0.03 -4.00
N ALA A 96 -1.09 0.81 -4.35
CA ALA A 96 -1.61 1.88 -3.52
C ALA A 96 -3.11 1.68 -3.30
N VAL A 97 -3.55 1.80 -2.05
CA VAL A 97 -4.97 1.87 -1.66
C VAL A 97 -5.24 3.28 -1.14
N VAL A 98 -6.24 3.93 -1.70
CA VAL A 98 -6.62 5.31 -1.36
C VAL A 98 -8.05 5.32 -0.87
N TYR A 99 -8.25 5.96 0.26
CA TYR A 99 -9.55 6.20 0.91
C TYR A 99 -9.79 7.71 0.92
N PRO A 100 -10.47 8.26 -0.11
CA PRO A 100 -10.57 9.70 -0.28
C PRO A 100 -11.38 10.41 0.81
N GLN A 101 -12.45 9.78 1.31
CA GLN A 101 -13.30 10.37 2.36
C GLN A 101 -12.55 10.48 3.70
N GLU A 102 -11.64 9.54 3.96
CA GLU A 102 -10.81 9.46 5.15
C GLU A 102 -9.47 10.19 4.98
N ASN A 103 -9.23 10.77 3.80
CA ASN A 103 -7.98 11.42 3.42
C ASN A 103 -6.75 10.53 3.71
N ALA A 104 -6.84 9.24 3.37
CA ALA A 104 -5.82 8.24 3.73
C ALA A 104 -5.23 7.51 2.52
N TRP A 105 -3.92 7.25 2.61
CA TRP A 105 -3.13 6.57 1.58
C TRP A 105 -2.34 5.41 2.19
N LEU A 106 -2.46 4.24 1.58
CA LEU A 106 -1.77 3.04 2.00
C LEU A 106 -0.95 2.53 0.81
N TYR A 107 0.35 2.40 1.00
CA TYR A 107 1.29 1.90 -0.01
C TYR A 107 1.79 0.53 0.40
N VAL A 108 1.92 -0.40 -0.54
CA VAL A 108 2.27 -1.79 -0.23
C VAL A 108 3.40 -2.26 -1.13
N CYS A 109 4.46 -2.83 -0.52
CA CYS A 109 5.49 -3.61 -1.19
C CYS A 109 5.31 -5.09 -0.90
N ALA A 110 5.07 -5.92 -1.91
CA ALA A 110 4.86 -7.35 -1.79
C ALA A 110 6.21 -8.09 -1.84
N GLU A 111 6.51 -8.86 -0.80
CA GLU A 111 7.75 -9.65 -0.65
C GLU A 111 9.01 -8.89 -1.12
N PRO A 112 9.30 -7.70 -0.56
CA PRO A 112 10.39 -6.85 -1.04
C PRO A 112 11.77 -7.45 -0.76
N ALA A 113 12.73 -7.12 -1.63
CA ALA A 113 14.13 -7.49 -1.42
C ALA A 113 14.73 -6.86 -0.14
N SER A 114 15.83 -7.44 0.34
CA SER A 114 16.45 -7.06 1.61
C SER A 114 16.92 -5.59 1.67
N GLU A 115 17.32 -5.04 0.53
CA GLU A 115 17.76 -3.67 0.34
C GLU A 115 16.59 -2.70 0.53
N LEU A 116 15.41 -3.06 0.01
CA LEU A 116 14.19 -2.27 0.16
C LEU A 116 13.67 -2.29 1.60
N LEU A 117 13.84 -3.40 2.33
CA LEU A 117 13.46 -3.47 3.74
C LEU A 117 14.16 -2.42 4.60
N LYS A 118 15.44 -2.12 4.32
CA LYS A 118 16.18 -1.05 5.01
C LYS A 118 15.58 0.33 4.76
N LEU A 119 15.15 0.61 3.53
CA LEU A 119 14.47 1.86 3.19
C LEU A 119 13.10 1.93 3.88
N LEU A 120 12.33 0.84 3.84
CA LEU A 120 11.02 0.72 4.47
C LEU A 120 11.07 0.80 6.01
N GLY A 121 12.23 0.58 6.63
CA GLY A 121 12.45 0.86 8.05
C GLY A 121 12.38 2.36 8.41
N ARG A 122 12.57 3.27 7.45
CA ARG A 122 12.56 4.73 7.67
C ARG A 122 11.16 5.35 7.51
N GLN A 123 10.20 4.81 8.27
CA GLN A 123 8.77 5.11 8.09
C GLN A 123 8.44 6.60 8.14
N GLU A 124 8.96 7.35 9.11
CA GLU A 124 8.62 8.77 9.27
C GLU A 124 9.13 9.63 8.11
N GLN A 125 10.39 9.44 7.68
CA GLN A 125 10.96 10.13 6.53
C GLN A 125 10.22 9.78 5.23
N LEU A 126 9.84 8.51 5.07
CA LEU A 126 9.06 8.06 3.92
C LEU A 126 7.68 8.71 3.87
N LYS A 127 6.94 8.70 4.99
CA LYS A 127 5.61 9.33 5.06
C LYS A 127 5.69 10.82 4.78
N ALA A 128 6.67 11.52 5.36
CA ALA A 128 6.88 12.94 5.11
C ALA A 128 7.20 13.22 3.64
N PHE A 129 8.06 12.40 3.01
CA PHE A 129 8.36 12.56 1.59
C PHE A 129 7.13 12.33 0.70
N ILE A 130 6.31 11.33 1.02
CA ILE A 130 5.05 11.07 0.31
C ILE A 130 4.10 12.26 0.49
N LEU A 131 3.90 12.75 1.72
CA LEU A 131 3.00 13.87 2.00
C LEU A 131 3.43 15.13 1.23
N ILE A 132 4.72 15.47 1.29
CA ILE A 132 5.31 16.57 0.51
C ILE A 132 5.02 16.38 -0.98
N SER A 133 5.21 15.16 -1.49
CA SER A 133 4.96 14.85 -2.92
C SER A 133 3.49 14.98 -3.29
N LEU A 134 2.57 14.59 -2.41
CA LEU A 134 1.13 14.69 -2.60
C LEU A 134 0.62 16.14 -2.55
N VAL A 135 1.22 16.99 -1.72
CA VAL A 135 0.85 18.41 -1.61
C VAL A 135 1.48 19.21 -2.75
N ASN A 136 2.80 19.08 -2.95
CA ASN A 136 3.54 19.92 -3.89
C ASN A 136 3.09 19.77 -5.35
N LYS A 137 2.59 18.59 -5.74
CA LYS A 137 2.05 18.38 -7.09
C LYS A 137 0.89 19.31 -7.44
N ASN A 138 0.20 19.87 -6.43
CA ASN A 138 -0.95 20.75 -6.59
C ASN A 138 -0.56 22.23 -6.74
N PHE A 139 0.71 22.60 -6.48
CA PHE A 139 1.18 23.96 -6.72
C PHE A 139 1.63 24.15 -8.18
N PRO A 140 1.40 25.33 -8.78
CA PRO A 140 2.01 25.72 -10.05
C PRO A 140 3.54 25.74 -9.96
N ALA A 141 4.24 25.36 -11.03
CA ALA A 141 5.71 25.21 -11.02
C ALA A 141 6.45 26.48 -10.54
N ASN A 142 6.01 27.66 -10.99
CA ASN A 142 6.57 28.96 -10.59
C ASN A 142 6.32 29.35 -9.12
N GLN A 143 5.44 28.66 -8.41
CA GLN A 143 5.16 28.93 -6.98
C GLN A 143 5.78 27.90 -6.04
N ARG A 144 6.31 26.79 -6.56
CA ARG A 144 6.77 25.67 -5.74
C ARG A 144 8.00 26.01 -4.93
N GLU A 145 8.96 26.73 -5.46
CA GLU A 145 10.19 27.05 -4.73
C GLU A 145 9.90 27.83 -3.44
N HIS A 146 8.96 28.79 -3.51
CA HIS A 146 8.53 29.59 -2.36
C HIS A 146 7.48 28.92 -1.45
N LYS A 147 6.75 27.92 -1.96
CA LYS A 147 5.72 27.16 -1.21
C LYS A 147 6.16 25.75 -0.82
N ARG A 148 7.42 25.37 -1.06
CA ARG A 148 7.95 24.05 -0.74
C ARG A 148 7.86 23.84 0.77
N LEU A 149 7.09 22.84 1.17
CA LEU A 149 7.01 22.47 2.58
C LEU A 149 8.37 22.00 3.07
N HIS A 150 8.85 22.61 4.16
CA HIS A 150 10.03 22.14 4.87
C HIS A 150 9.70 20.80 5.56
N LEU A 151 10.67 19.88 5.56
CA LEU A 151 10.52 18.57 6.19
C LEU A 151 10.08 18.70 7.66
N SER A 152 10.66 19.64 8.41
CA SER A 152 10.28 19.91 9.81
C SER A 152 8.82 20.30 9.98
N THR A 153 8.26 21.11 9.09
CA THR A 153 6.84 21.48 9.09
C THR A 153 5.95 20.26 8.85
N VAL A 154 6.34 19.40 7.93
CA VAL A 154 5.57 18.20 7.58
C VAL A 154 5.61 17.15 8.70
N MET A 155 6.75 17.00 9.37
CA MET A 155 6.92 16.08 10.51
C MET A 155 5.98 16.39 11.68
N GLY A 156 5.50 17.63 11.81
CA GLY A 156 4.50 18.03 12.81
C GLY A 156 3.04 17.88 12.35
N SER A 157 2.78 17.47 11.11
CA SER A 157 1.42 17.40 10.56
C SER A 157 0.68 16.14 11.02
N ALA A 158 -0.57 16.32 11.44
CA ALA A 158 -1.49 15.20 11.70
C ALA A 158 -1.76 14.36 10.45
N ASP A 159 -1.57 14.91 9.24
CA ASP A 159 -1.78 14.20 7.98
C ASP A 159 -0.79 13.04 7.78
N LEU A 160 0.35 13.04 8.46
CA LEU A 160 1.29 11.91 8.44
C LEU A 160 0.65 10.63 8.99
N ALA A 161 -0.26 10.76 9.97
CA ALA A 161 -0.98 9.62 10.52
C ALA A 161 -1.95 8.99 9.51
N ARG A 162 -2.22 9.66 8.38
CA ARG A 162 -3.07 9.16 7.30
C ARG A 162 -2.29 8.47 6.17
N ILE A 163 -0.96 8.43 6.26
CA ILE A 163 -0.10 7.73 5.30
C ILE A 163 0.44 6.46 5.95
N PHE A 164 0.16 5.33 5.34
CA PHE A 164 0.66 4.02 5.77
C PHE A 164 1.50 3.38 4.67
N ILE A 165 2.56 2.69 5.07
CA ILE A 165 3.49 2.04 4.16
C ILE A 165 3.74 0.64 4.70
N PHE A 166 3.25 -0.35 3.98
CA PHE A 166 3.27 -1.75 4.39
C PHE A 166 4.24 -2.57 3.57
N ILE A 167 4.84 -3.54 4.22
CA ILE A 167 5.32 -4.76 3.55
C ILE A 167 4.21 -5.82 3.59
N ALA A 168 4.05 -6.55 2.50
CA ALA A 168 3.12 -7.67 2.43
C ALA A 168 3.87 -8.97 2.19
N PHE A 169 3.68 -9.98 3.02
CA PHE A 169 4.37 -11.26 2.88
C PHE A 169 3.58 -12.44 3.47
N ARG A 170 4.03 -13.64 3.11
CA ARG A 170 3.56 -14.92 3.64
C ARG A 170 4.12 -15.16 5.04
N GLU A 171 3.26 -15.39 6.03
CA GLU A 171 3.70 -15.54 7.44
C GLU A 171 4.64 -16.75 7.63
N GLU A 172 4.52 -17.77 6.76
CA GLU A 172 5.43 -18.92 6.68
C GLU A 172 6.85 -18.60 6.18
N ASP A 173 7.06 -17.45 5.53
CA ASP A 173 8.36 -17.05 4.97
C ASP A 173 9.24 -16.40 6.04
N ARG A 174 10.16 -17.19 6.60
CA ARG A 174 11.04 -16.78 7.70
C ARG A 174 11.93 -15.56 7.37
N ARG A 175 12.18 -15.26 6.09
CA ARG A 175 13.01 -14.10 5.69
C ARG A 175 12.44 -12.78 6.21
N TYR A 176 11.11 -12.69 6.30
CA TYR A 176 10.42 -11.46 6.71
C TYR A 176 10.09 -11.43 8.20
N GLN A 177 10.08 -12.57 8.89
CA GLN A 177 9.72 -12.63 10.32
C GLN A 177 10.64 -11.77 11.19
N THR A 178 11.94 -11.75 10.90
CA THR A 178 12.92 -10.94 11.64
C THR A 178 13.08 -9.54 11.04
N ALA A 179 13.03 -9.43 9.71
CA ALA A 179 13.31 -8.18 9.00
C ALA A 179 12.14 -7.18 9.04
N ALA A 180 10.92 -7.62 9.35
CA ALA A 180 9.74 -6.79 9.52
C ALA A 180 9.67 -6.08 10.88
N ALA A 181 10.61 -6.34 11.80
CA ALA A 181 10.60 -5.74 13.14
C ALA A 181 10.71 -4.21 13.03
N GLY A 182 9.58 -3.51 13.26
CA GLY A 182 9.51 -2.06 13.13
C GLY A 182 8.88 -1.52 11.84
N ILE A 183 8.41 -2.39 10.94
CA ILE A 183 7.73 -1.99 9.69
C ILE A 183 6.26 -2.44 9.76
N PRO A 184 5.28 -1.58 9.40
CA PRO A 184 3.90 -2.01 9.21
C PRO A 184 3.82 -3.19 8.23
N ALA A 185 3.06 -4.22 8.60
CA ALA A 185 3.01 -5.46 7.82
C ALA A 185 1.58 -5.91 7.52
N ILE A 186 1.38 -6.42 6.31
CA ILE A 186 0.20 -7.18 5.88
C ILE A 186 0.66 -8.62 5.69
N THR A 187 0.25 -9.50 6.60
CA THR A 187 0.69 -10.90 6.58
C THR A 187 -0.46 -11.81 6.23
N ARG A 188 -0.18 -12.85 5.44
CA ARG A 188 -1.15 -13.90 5.13
C ARG A 188 -0.71 -15.20 5.80
N LEU A 189 -1.62 -15.79 6.57
CA LEU A 189 -1.50 -17.14 7.10
C LEU A 189 -2.58 -18.02 6.47
N VAL A 190 -2.19 -19.15 5.87
CA VAL A 190 -3.16 -20.14 5.37
C VAL A 190 -3.26 -21.28 6.37
N HIS A 191 -4.43 -21.48 6.97
CA HIS A 191 -4.63 -22.56 7.94
C HIS A 191 -4.71 -23.91 7.23
N PRO A 192 -3.81 -24.87 7.55
CA PRO A 192 -3.78 -26.16 6.86
C PRO A 192 -5.07 -26.97 6.98
N ALA A 193 -5.78 -26.84 8.11
CA ALA A 193 -6.98 -27.61 8.41
C ALA A 193 -8.25 -27.08 7.71
N SER A 194 -8.50 -25.76 7.78
CA SER A 194 -9.70 -25.15 7.20
C SER A 194 -9.50 -24.68 5.76
N ASN A 195 -8.25 -24.63 5.28
CA ASN A 195 -7.89 -24.03 3.99
C ASN A 195 -8.34 -22.56 3.83
N THR A 196 -8.56 -21.87 4.95
CA THR A 196 -8.90 -20.44 5.01
C THR A 196 -7.62 -19.63 5.05
N ALA A 197 -7.59 -18.53 4.31
CA ALA A 197 -6.53 -17.54 4.43
C ALA A 197 -6.95 -16.43 5.39
N ASN A 198 -6.12 -16.19 6.40
CA ASN A 198 -6.28 -15.12 7.35
C ASN A 198 -5.26 -14.01 7.03
N TRP A 199 -5.78 -12.80 6.88
CA TRP A 199 -4.97 -11.60 6.68
C TRP A 199 -4.84 -10.86 8.00
N ASN A 200 -3.60 -10.60 8.39
CA ASN A 200 -3.25 -9.94 9.62
C ASN A 200 -2.48 -8.66 9.28
N ILE A 201 -3.07 -7.51 9.59
CA ILE A 201 -2.41 -6.22 9.47
C ILE A 201 -1.86 -5.83 10.85
N ARG A 202 -0.57 -5.51 10.92
CA ARG A 202 0.14 -5.20 12.15
C ARG A 202 0.87 -3.87 12.02
N LEU A 203 0.80 -3.05 13.06
CA LEU A 203 1.56 -1.81 13.18
C LEU A 203 2.64 -1.94 14.27
N PRO A 204 3.84 -1.40 14.05
CA PRO A 204 4.88 -1.39 15.08
C PRO A 204 4.40 -0.74 16.37
N GLY A 205 4.62 -1.40 17.51
CA GLY A 205 4.22 -0.90 18.83
C GLY A 205 2.73 -1.05 19.16
N ASP A 206 1.88 -1.48 18.21
CA ASP A 206 0.48 -1.80 18.49
C ASP A 206 0.32 -3.29 18.81
N LYS A 207 -0.41 -3.59 19.88
CA LYS A 207 -0.71 -4.98 20.28
C LYS A 207 -1.89 -5.57 19.51
N ARG A 208 -2.68 -4.74 18.82
CA ARG A 208 -3.84 -5.17 18.03
C ARG A 208 -3.40 -5.75 16.68
N VAL A 209 -4.17 -6.73 16.22
CA VAL A 209 -4.10 -7.26 14.86
C VAL A 209 -5.40 -6.87 14.17
N TYR A 210 -5.30 -6.25 12.99
CA TYR A 210 -6.47 -5.82 12.22
C TYR A 210 -6.74 -6.81 11.09
N GLY A 211 -8.02 -7.13 10.87
CA GLY A 211 -8.45 -8.02 9.80
C GLY A 211 -8.69 -7.30 8.47
N SER A 212 -8.83 -5.97 8.51
CA SER A 212 -9.07 -5.14 7.33
C SER A 212 -8.37 -3.79 7.41
N LEU A 213 -8.07 -3.20 6.25
CA LEU A 213 -7.48 -1.86 6.16
C LEU A 213 -8.43 -0.78 6.69
N ARG A 214 -9.74 -1.04 6.76
CA ARG A 214 -10.71 -0.06 7.31
C ARG A 214 -10.73 -0.01 8.82
N GLU A 215 -10.57 -1.14 9.50
CA GLU A 215 -10.43 -1.16 10.96
C GLU A 215 -9.24 -0.30 11.41
N LEU A 216 -8.19 -0.23 10.58
CA LEU A 216 -7.05 0.65 10.81
C LEU A 216 -7.41 2.14 10.75
N LEU A 217 -8.27 2.54 9.80
CA LEU A 217 -8.65 3.94 9.58
C LEU A 217 -9.69 4.46 10.59
N ALA A 218 -10.42 3.57 11.25
CA ALA A 218 -11.40 3.90 12.28
C ALA A 218 -10.78 4.27 13.64
N ARG A 219 -9.46 4.48 13.70
CA ARG A 219 -8.70 4.90 14.88
C ARG A 219 -8.60 6.41 14.98
#